data_AF-A0A081KDL2-F1
#
_entry.id   AF-A0A081KDL2-F1
#
_cell.length_a   1.000
_cell.length_b   1.000
_cell.length_c   1.000
_cell.angle_alpha   90.00
_cell.angle_beta   90.00
_cell.angle_gamma   90.00
#
_symmetry.space_group_name_H-M   'P 1'
#
loop_
_entity.id
_entity.type
_entity.pdbx_description
1 polymer ?
#
loop_
_entity_poly.entity_id
_entity_poly.type
_entity_poly.pdbx_seq_one_letter_code
_entity_poly.pdbx_strand_id
1 'polypeptide(L)'
;MLPALFLTLLTISIIYLTRKAKELFAYMEIHHHTLWVRMGSPSRLPGMVAGTKEPAFIFLFEGGYRDISDRQLRAMCRSINRSSKAFAALHSIIFTVLITVAATNN
;
A
#
# COMPACT_ATOMS: atom_id res chain seq x y z
N MET A 1 24.08 11.41 -4.44
CA MET A 1 23.50 10.28 -5.19
C MET A 1 22.45 9.51 -4.39
N LEU A 2 22.69 9.18 -3.12
CA LEU A 2 21.75 8.44 -2.25
C LEU A 2 20.33 9.07 -2.11
N PRO A 3 20.18 10.40 -1.97
CA PRO A 3 18.85 11.02 -1.89
C PRO A 3 18.01 10.87 -3.17
N ALA A 4 18.65 10.98 -4.34
CA ALA A 4 17.99 10.80 -5.63
C ALA A 4 17.48 9.35 -5.80
N LEU A 5 18.32 8.37 -5.45
CA LEU A 5 17.94 6.95 -5.45
C LEU A 5 16.73 6.68 -4.54
N PHE A 6 16.71 7.27 -3.34
CA PHE A 6 15.58 7.14 -2.42
C PHE A 6 14.26 7.66 -3.03
N LEU A 7 14.28 8.85 -3.64
CA LEU A 7 13.10 9.42 -4.30
C LEU A 7 12.63 8.57 -5.49
N THR A 8 13.55 8.02 -6.29
CA THR A 8 13.21 7.12 -7.39
C THR A 8 12.54 5.85 -6.87
N LEU A 9 13.10 5.21 -5.84
CA LEU A 9 12.54 4.01 -5.24
C LEU A 9 11.17 4.27 -4.60
N LEU A 10 10.99 5.42 -3.94
CA LEU A 10 9.69 5.84 -3.42
C LEU A 10 8.65 5.96 -4.53
N THR A 11 9.01 6.61 -5.64
CA THR A 11 8.11 6.79 -6.79
C THR A 11 7.70 5.45 -7.39
N ILE A 12 8.67 4.55 -7.62
CA ILE A 12 8.42 3.19 -8.13
C ILE A 12 7.46 2.43 -7.20
N SER A 13 7.69 2.53 -5.89
CA SER A 13 6.87 1.84 -4.89
C SER A 13 5.43 2.33 -4.88
N ILE A 14 5.21 3.65 -4.96
CA ILE A 14 3.87 4.26 -5.04
C ILE A 14 3.14 3.83 -6.31
N ILE A 15 3.81 3.87 -7.46
CA ILE A 15 3.23 3.47 -8.75
C ILE A 15 2.84 1.99 -8.71
N TYR A 16 3.74 1.12 -8.25
CA TYR A 16 3.48 -0.31 -8.15
C TYR A 16 2.28 -0.62 -7.26
N LEU A 17 2.25 -0.07 -6.03
CA LEU A 17 1.17 -0.30 -5.09
C LEU A 17 -0.16 0.25 -5.60
N THR A 18 -0.13 1.40 -6.29
CA THR A 18 -1.33 2.00 -6.91
C THR A 18 -1.89 1.11 -8.01
N ARG A 19 -1.04 0.53 -8.87
CA ARG A 19 -1.51 -0.42 -9.90
C ARG A 19 -2.17 -1.64 -9.27
N LYS A 20 -1.56 -2.21 -8.23
CA LYS A 20 -2.13 -3.35 -7.50
C LYS A 20 -3.45 -3.02 -6.81
N ALA A 21 -3.57 -1.83 -6.21
CA ALA A 21 -4.81 -1.36 -5.63
C ALA A 21 -5.91 -1.27 -6.70
N LYS A 22 -5.64 -0.64 -7.85
CA LYS A 22 -6.61 -0.55 -8.96
C LYS A 22 -7.07 -1.93 -9.44
N GLU A 23 -6.14 -2.88 -9.62
CA GLU A 23 -6.48 -4.26 -9.98
C GLU A 23 -7.42 -4.91 -8.96
N LEU A 24 -7.16 -4.72 -7.66
CA LEU A 24 -8.02 -5.21 -6.59
C LEU A 24 -9.41 -4.57 -6.64
N PHE A 25 -9.50 -3.24 -6.72
CA PHE A 25 -10.80 -2.55 -6.69
C PHE A 25 -11.65 -2.85 -7.92
N ALA A 26 -11.04 -3.01 -9.09
CA ALA A 26 -11.76 -3.48 -10.29
C ALA A 26 -12.27 -4.92 -10.12
N TYR A 27 -11.46 -5.81 -9.52
CA TYR A 27 -11.92 -7.16 -9.19
C TYR A 27 -13.10 -7.15 -8.22
N MET A 28 -13.04 -6.29 -7.21
CA MET A 28 -14.11 -6.16 -6.22
C MET A 28 -15.38 -5.54 -6.77
N GLU A 29 -15.28 -4.58 -7.67
CA GLU A 29 -16.43 -4.00 -8.37
C GLU A 29 -17.23 -5.08 -9.12
N ILE A 30 -16.53 -6.02 -9.77
CA ILE A 30 -17.14 -7.09 -10.56
C ILE A 30 -17.65 -8.24 -9.67
N HIS A 31 -16.84 -8.70 -8.70
CA HIS A 31 -17.09 -9.95 -7.98
C HIS A 31 -17.63 -9.76 -6.55
N HIS A 32 -17.46 -8.57 -5.95
CA HIS A 32 -17.82 -8.27 -4.56
C HIS A 32 -18.42 -6.86 -4.44
N HIS A 33 -19.35 -6.51 -5.34
CA HIS A 33 -19.86 -5.13 -5.47
C HIS A 33 -20.37 -4.53 -4.14
N THR A 34 -21.10 -5.31 -3.32
CA THR A 34 -21.59 -4.81 -2.03
C THR A 34 -20.46 -4.41 -1.09
N LEU A 35 -19.37 -5.17 -1.09
CA LEU A 35 -18.18 -4.87 -0.30
C LEU A 35 -17.43 -3.66 -0.88
N TRP A 36 -17.32 -3.58 -2.21
CA TRP A 36 -16.71 -2.43 -2.90
C TRP A 36 -17.42 -1.12 -2.55
N VAL A 37 -18.76 -1.07 -2.59
CA VAL A 37 -19.54 0.12 -2.20
C VAL A 37 -19.25 0.54 -0.76
N ARG A 38 -19.20 -0.42 0.17
CA ARG A 38 -18.93 -0.15 1.59
C ARG A 38 -17.53 0.40 1.85
N MET A 39 -16.56 -0.03 1.05
CA MET A 39 -15.17 0.41 1.21
C MET A 39 -14.85 1.70 0.45
N GLY A 40 -15.72 2.08 -0.49
CA GLY A 40 -15.46 3.11 -1.48
C GLY A 40 -14.64 2.58 -2.67
N SER A 41 -14.68 3.32 -3.78
CA SER A 41 -13.87 3.06 -4.97
C SER A 41 -12.66 3.99 -5.01
N PRO A 42 -11.51 3.61 -4.43
CA PRO A 42 -10.33 4.42 -4.51
C PRO A 42 -9.62 4.18 -5.84
N SER A 43 -9.48 5.25 -6.62
CA SER A 43 -8.63 5.29 -7.82
C SER A 43 -7.12 5.18 -7.51
N ARG A 44 -6.75 5.04 -6.24
CA ARG A 44 -5.36 5.00 -5.72
C ARG A 44 -5.25 4.07 -4.50
N LEU A 45 -4.03 3.85 -4.01
CA LEU A 45 -3.83 3.12 -2.75
C LEU A 45 -4.57 3.86 -1.61
N PRO A 46 -5.38 3.17 -0.78
CA PRO A 46 -6.10 3.82 0.30
C PRO A 46 -5.16 4.26 1.42
N GLY A 47 -5.57 5.28 2.15
CA GLY A 47 -4.77 5.96 3.16
C GLY A 47 -5.62 6.53 4.30
N MET A 48 -5.25 7.72 4.77
CA MET A 48 -6.02 8.47 5.76
C MET A 48 -6.78 9.63 5.10
N VAL A 49 -8.04 9.81 5.50
CA VAL A 49 -8.89 10.94 5.12
C VAL A 49 -9.41 11.59 6.38
N ALA A 50 -9.26 12.91 6.50
CA ALA A 50 -9.70 13.70 7.65
C ALA A 50 -9.22 13.13 9.01
N GLY A 51 -7.98 12.62 9.06
CA GLY A 51 -7.40 12.04 10.29
C GLY A 51 -7.90 10.63 10.63
N THR A 52 -8.77 10.04 9.80
CA THR A 52 -9.29 8.69 9.98
C THR A 52 -8.78 7.74 8.90
N LYS A 53 -8.61 6.46 9.24
CA LYS A 53 -8.28 5.42 8.27
C LYS A 53 -9.50 5.18 7.38
N GLU A 54 -9.31 5.20 6.06
CA GLU A 54 -10.39 4.83 5.15
C GLU A 54 -10.81 3.37 5.40
N PRO A 55 -12.09 3.00 5.20
CA PRO A 55 -12.53 1.61 5.34
C PRO A 55 -11.72 0.64 4.46
N ALA A 56 -11.38 1.08 3.25
CA ALA A 56 -10.48 0.38 2.34
C ALA A 56 -9.09 0.14 2.94
N PHE A 57 -8.54 1.09 3.70
CA PHE A 57 -7.24 0.94 4.37
C PHE A 57 -7.29 -0.17 5.42
N ILE A 58 -8.29 -0.13 6.30
CA ILE A 58 -8.50 -1.13 7.36
C ILE A 58 -8.65 -2.51 6.72
N PHE A 59 -9.47 -2.61 5.68
CA PHE A 59 -9.69 -3.85 4.96
C PHE A 59 -8.39 -4.45 4.43
N LEU A 60 -7.60 -3.66 3.70
CA LEU A 60 -6.37 -4.08 3.01
C LEU A 60 -5.20 -4.37 3.94
N PHE A 61 -4.98 -3.53 4.95
CA PHE A 61 -3.76 -3.58 5.75
C PHE A 61 -3.95 -4.23 7.11
N GLU A 62 -5.16 -4.17 7.68
CA GLU A 62 -5.49 -4.72 8.99
C GLU A 62 -6.17 -6.10 8.91
N GLY A 63 -6.34 -6.64 7.70
CA GLY A 63 -6.76 -8.01 7.50
C GLY A 63 -8.27 -8.22 7.47
N GLY A 64 -9.06 -7.18 7.21
CA GLY A 64 -10.51 -7.29 7.02
C GLY A 64 -10.92 -8.23 5.87
N TYR A 65 -10.01 -8.57 4.96
CA TYR A 65 -10.25 -9.53 3.88
C TYR A 65 -10.15 -11.01 4.30
N ARG A 66 -9.67 -11.33 5.51
CA ARG A 66 -9.32 -12.72 5.90
C ARG A 66 -10.53 -13.64 5.93
N ASP A 67 -11.68 -13.12 6.35
CA ASP A 67 -12.91 -13.89 6.54
C ASP A 67 -13.70 -14.07 5.22
N ILE A 68 -13.26 -13.45 4.13
CA ILE A 68 -13.92 -13.58 2.83
C ILE A 68 -13.52 -14.90 2.19
N SER A 69 -14.49 -15.68 1.74
CA SER A 69 -14.30 -17.01 1.15
C SER A 69 -13.56 -16.99 -0.20
N ASP A 70 -13.34 -15.82 -0.80
CA ASP A 70 -12.67 -15.65 -2.09
C ASP A 70 -11.13 -15.76 -1.98
N ARG A 71 -10.57 -16.78 -2.63
CA ARG A 71 -9.12 -17.01 -2.65
C ARG A 71 -8.35 -15.95 -3.43
N GLN A 72 -8.89 -15.47 -4.56
CA GLN A 72 -8.23 -14.49 -5.41
C GLN A 72 -8.18 -13.12 -4.73
N LEU A 73 -9.30 -12.68 -4.14
CA LEU A 73 -9.37 -11.45 -3.37
C LEU A 73 -8.33 -11.45 -2.24
N ARG A 74 -8.29 -12.52 -1.44
CA ARG A 74 -7.31 -12.67 -0.35
C ARG A 74 -5.87 -12.69 -0.86
N ALA A 75 -5.61 -13.25 -2.05
CA ALA A 75 -4.28 -13.25 -2.65
C ALA A 75 -3.86 -11.83 -3.07
N MET A 76 -4.74 -11.07 -3.71
CA MET A 76 -4.50 -9.68 -4.11
C MET A 76 -4.23 -8.79 -2.89
N CYS A 77 -5.08 -8.87 -1.86
CA CYS A 77 -4.88 -8.11 -0.62
C CYS A 77 -3.58 -8.50 0.11
N ARG A 78 -3.26 -9.80 0.21
CA ARG A 78 -1.98 -10.26 0.79
C ARG A 78 -0.78 -9.75 0.01
N SER A 79 -0.85 -9.76 -1.32
CA SER A 79 0.21 -9.23 -2.17
C SER A 79 0.46 -7.74 -1.87
N ILE A 80 -0.60 -6.93 -1.84
CA ILE A 80 -0.50 -5.49 -1.55
C ILE A 80 0.08 -5.25 -0.16
N ASN A 81 -0.44 -5.92 0.87
CA ASN A 81 0.04 -5.76 2.24
C ASN A 81 1.52 -6.16 2.38
N ARG A 82 1.92 -7.29 1.77
CA ARG A 82 3.31 -7.75 1.79
C ARG A 82 4.25 -6.77 1.08
N SER A 83 3.88 -6.33 -0.12
CA SER A 83 4.67 -5.35 -0.88
C SER A 83 4.78 -4.01 -0.15
N SER A 84 3.69 -3.53 0.45
CA SER A 84 3.69 -2.28 1.23
C SER A 84 4.65 -2.37 2.42
N LYS A 85 4.62 -3.47 3.18
CA LYS A 85 5.56 -3.70 4.29
C LYS A 85 7.01 -3.80 3.82
N ALA A 86 7.25 -4.49 2.71
CA ALA A 86 8.59 -4.62 2.14
C ALA A 86 9.15 -3.26 1.70
N PHE A 87 8.34 -2.44 1.01
CA PHE A 87 8.73 -1.09 0.63
C PHE A 87 8.95 -0.21 1.87
N ALA A 88 8.03 -0.22 2.83
CA ALA A 88 8.20 0.54 4.08
C ALA A 88 9.53 0.19 4.78
N ALA A 89 9.86 -1.09 4.92
CA ALA A 89 11.14 -1.52 5.50
C ALA A 89 12.34 -1.04 4.67
N LEU A 90 12.29 -1.17 3.35
CA LEU A 90 13.35 -0.69 2.45
C LEU A 90 13.55 0.83 2.58
N HIS A 91 12.47 1.61 2.58
CA HIS A 91 12.53 3.06 2.74
C HIS A 91 13.06 3.45 4.12
N SER A 92 12.64 2.76 5.18
CA SER A 92 13.17 2.99 6.53
C SER A 92 14.68 2.75 6.59
N ILE A 93 15.18 1.65 6.01
CA ILE A 93 16.63 1.36 5.99
C ILE A 93 17.40 2.45 5.26
N ILE A 94 16.97 2.83 4.05
CA ILE A 94 17.66 3.86 3.26
C ILE A 94 17.62 5.21 3.97
N PHE A 95 16.49 5.54 4.62
CA PHE A 95 16.34 6.76 5.39
C PHE A 95 17.28 6.81 6.60
N THR A 96 17.42 5.70 7.35
CA THR A 96 18.39 5.61 8.45
C THR A 96 19.82 5.79 7.97
N VAL A 97 20.19 5.19 6.83
CA VAL A 97 21.52 5.37 6.22
C VAL A 97 21.76 6.83 5.84
N LEU A 98 20.76 7.49 5.22
CA LEU A 98 20.83 8.91 4.87
C LEU A 98 21.09 9.80 6.10
N ILE A 99 20.34 9.59 7.19
CA ILE A 99 20.53 10.34 8.44
C ILE A 99 21.91 10.09 9.02
N THR A 100 22.35 8.83 9.07
CA THR A 100 23.64 8.47 9.68
C THR A 100 24.80 9.12 8.91
N VAL A 101 24.78 9.06 7.58
CA VAL A 101 25.81 9.70 6.74
C VAL A 101 25.79 11.23 6.89
N ALA A 102 24.61 11.84 7.00
CA ALA A 102 24.51 13.28 7.23
C ALA A 102 25.07 13.68 8.60
N ALA A 103 24.84 12.86 9.63
CA ALA A 103 25.34 13.10 10.98
C ALA A 103 26.86 12.95 11.12
N THR A 104 27.49 12.07 10.34
CA THR A 104 28.96 11.87 10.36
C THR A 104 29.74 12.89 9.54
N ASN A 105 29.08 13.62 8.65
CA ASN A 105 29.70 14.61 7.77
C ASN A 105 29.55 16.07 8.27
N ASN A 106 28.86 16.26 9.41
CA ASN A 106 28.74 17.53 10.13
C ASN A 106 29.60 17.49 11.38
#